data_AF-A0A1T0CRF8-F1
#
_entry.id   AF-A0A1T0CRF8-F1
#
_cell.length_a   1.000
_cell.length_b   1.000
_cell.length_c   1.000
_cell.angle_alpha   90.00
_cell.angle_beta   90.00
_cell.angle_gamma   90.00
#
_symmetry.space_group_name_H-M   'P 1'
#
loop_
_entity.id
_entity.type
_entity.pdbx_description
1 polymer ?
#
loop_
_entity_poly.entity_id
_entity_poly.type
_entity_poly.pdbx_seq_one_letter_code
_entity_poly.pdbx_strand_id
1 'polypeptide(L)'
;MAVQTANAADWSPIIDGWFGKGFCFEGSTQAEKAIIASASVDRTVSGFKKSAAKGRYPQVPLPYRLDMLPAYTQLLPENWESIGYELSSDEKIIIPLKNATYLNIPIKSYAFADRNGFTWYSEFNFGHLSNDQIKKLTRTLNKKQDDWDTTTLDWNSDGEFLLYCHIVNVG
;
A
#
# COMPACT_ATOMS: atom_id res chain seq x y z
N MET A 1 -29.75 12.69 15.04
CA MET A 1 -29.05 12.22 13.82
C MET A 1 -28.18 11.05 14.25
N ALA A 2 -28.48 9.83 13.80
CA ALA A 2 -27.62 8.69 14.05
C ALA A 2 -26.30 8.94 13.30
N VAL A 3 -25.19 8.97 14.04
CA VAL A 3 -23.86 8.93 13.43
C VAL A 3 -23.79 7.60 12.71
N GLN A 4 -23.95 7.62 11.39
CA GLN A 4 -23.64 6.47 10.55
C GLN A 4 -22.13 6.28 10.71
N THR A 5 -21.73 5.40 11.61
CA THR A 5 -20.36 4.89 11.66
C THR A 5 -20.12 4.30 10.29
N ALA A 6 -19.41 5.02 9.42
CA ALA A 6 -18.98 4.48 8.14
C ALA A 6 -18.18 3.22 8.48
N ASN A 7 -18.75 2.05 8.18
CA ASN A 7 -18.09 0.79 8.42
C ASN A 7 -16.73 0.84 7.73
N ALA A 8 -15.69 0.57 8.51
CA ALA A 8 -14.34 0.36 8.03
C ALA A 8 -14.36 -0.46 6.73
N ALA A 9 -13.75 0.03 5.65
CA ALA A 9 -13.65 -0.83 4.48
C ALA A 9 -12.74 -2.01 4.86
N ASP A 10 -13.12 -3.20 4.40
CA ASP A 10 -12.25 -4.36 4.47
C ASP A 10 -11.27 -4.28 3.29
N TRP A 11 -10.00 -4.03 3.60
CA TRP A 11 -8.92 -3.95 2.62
C TRP A 11 -8.33 -5.32 2.29
N SER A 12 -8.87 -6.41 2.87
CA SER A 12 -8.47 -7.78 2.56
C SER A 12 -8.45 -8.09 1.06
N PRO A 13 -9.43 -7.68 0.23
CA PRO A 13 -9.35 -7.96 -1.21
C PRO A 13 -8.14 -7.32 -1.90
N ILE A 14 -7.69 -6.14 -1.47
CA ILE A 14 -6.52 -5.48 -2.04
C ILE A 14 -5.25 -6.20 -1.60
N ILE A 15 -5.09 -6.42 -0.28
CA ILE A 15 -3.91 -7.09 0.30
C ILE A 15 -3.80 -8.53 -0.20
N ASP A 16 -4.90 -9.26 -0.23
CA ASP A 16 -4.94 -10.66 -0.65
C ASP A 16 -4.67 -10.81 -2.15
N GLY A 17 -4.94 -9.76 -2.94
CA GLY A 17 -4.58 -9.70 -4.36
C GLY A 17 -3.08 -9.73 -4.60
N TRP A 18 -2.24 -9.48 -3.59
CA TRP A 18 -0.78 -9.55 -3.73
C TRP A 18 -0.24 -10.99 -3.71
N PHE A 19 -1.07 -11.98 -3.33
CA PHE A 19 -0.66 -13.37 -3.16
C PHE A 19 -1.15 -14.25 -4.32
N GLY A 20 -0.35 -15.24 -4.72
CA GLY A 20 -0.80 -16.33 -5.61
C GLY A 20 -0.67 -16.09 -7.12
N LYS A 21 0.08 -15.07 -7.55
CA LYS A 21 0.40 -14.84 -8.97
C LYS A 21 1.90 -14.63 -9.26
N GLY A 22 2.79 -14.93 -8.33
CA GLY A 22 4.25 -14.86 -8.52
C GLY A 22 4.84 -13.45 -8.66
N PHE A 23 4.01 -12.42 -8.86
CA PHE A 23 4.42 -11.01 -8.87
C PHE A 23 3.37 -10.09 -8.20
N CYS A 24 3.87 -9.17 -7.36
CA CYS A 24 3.10 -8.21 -6.54
C CYS A 24 1.95 -7.48 -7.22
N PHE A 25 2.07 -7.21 -8.52
CA PHE A 25 1.13 -6.34 -9.25
C PHE A 25 0.31 -7.10 -10.31
N GLU A 26 0.59 -8.37 -10.55
CA GLU A 26 -0.18 -9.20 -11.48
C GLU A 26 -1.56 -9.54 -10.89
N GLY A 27 -1.63 -9.66 -9.57
CA GLY A 27 -2.88 -9.86 -8.82
C GLY A 27 -3.58 -8.57 -8.38
N SER A 28 -3.05 -7.38 -8.72
CA SER A 28 -3.65 -6.10 -8.34
C SER A 28 -5.11 -6.00 -8.76
N THR A 29 -5.96 -5.75 -7.77
CA THR A 29 -7.40 -5.63 -7.96
C THR A 29 -7.76 -4.40 -8.80
N GLN A 30 -8.95 -4.39 -9.41
CA GLN A 30 -9.45 -3.18 -10.08
C GLN A 30 -9.56 -1.98 -9.12
N ALA A 31 -9.84 -2.24 -7.84
CA ALA A 31 -9.88 -1.21 -6.82
C ALA A 31 -8.49 -0.60 -6.57
N GLU A 32 -7.45 -1.42 -6.43
CA GLU A 32 -6.07 -0.96 -6.27
C GLU A 32 -5.60 -0.14 -7.49
N LYS A 33 -5.85 -0.64 -8.69
CA LYS A 33 -5.54 0.07 -9.94
C LYS A 33 -6.24 1.44 -10.00
N ALA A 34 -7.48 1.53 -9.53
CA ALA A 34 -8.21 2.80 -9.46
C ALA A 34 -7.68 3.76 -8.39
N ILE A 35 -7.15 3.23 -7.27
CA ILE A 35 -6.47 4.01 -6.23
C ILE A 35 -5.20 4.63 -6.80
N ILE A 36 -4.33 3.81 -7.37
CA ILE A 36 -3.06 4.25 -7.99
C ILE A 36 -3.35 5.28 -9.09
N ALA A 37 -4.24 4.96 -10.03
CA ALA A 37 -4.60 5.89 -11.11
C ALA A 37 -5.24 7.20 -10.61
N SER A 38 -5.92 7.21 -9.46
CA SER A 38 -6.49 8.44 -8.88
C SER A 38 -5.44 9.30 -8.18
N ALA A 39 -4.33 8.71 -7.74
CA ALA A 39 -3.28 9.38 -6.98
C ALA A 39 -2.07 9.77 -7.84
N SER A 40 -1.65 8.94 -8.80
CA SER A 40 -0.52 9.22 -9.70
C SER A 40 -0.90 10.21 -10.80
N VAL A 41 0.02 11.13 -11.12
CA VAL A 41 -0.06 11.90 -12.37
C VAL A 41 0.32 11.01 -13.54
N ASP A 42 -0.38 11.19 -14.67
CA ASP A 42 -0.05 10.47 -15.89
C ASP A 42 1.07 11.25 -16.62
N ARG A 43 2.26 10.65 -16.71
CA ARG A 43 3.41 10.99 -17.58
C ARG A 43 4.27 12.22 -17.24
N THR A 44 5.59 11.98 -17.14
CA THR A 44 6.77 12.88 -17.29
C THR A 44 7.34 13.67 -16.10
N VAL A 45 6.67 13.75 -14.95
CA VAL A 45 7.23 14.41 -13.75
C VAL A 45 6.91 13.57 -12.52
N SER A 46 7.89 13.36 -11.63
CA SER A 46 7.65 12.76 -10.31
C SER A 46 6.62 13.60 -9.55
N GLY A 47 5.54 12.99 -9.08
CA GLY A 47 4.52 13.68 -8.30
C GLY A 47 3.16 12.98 -8.28
N PHE A 48 2.21 13.59 -7.57
CA PHE A 48 0.86 13.07 -7.38
C PHE A 48 -0.18 14.11 -7.80
N LYS A 49 -1.38 13.64 -8.16
CA LYS A 49 -2.47 14.50 -8.64
C LYS A 49 -2.87 15.50 -7.55
N LYS A 50 -3.04 16.77 -7.93
CA LYS A 50 -3.57 17.83 -7.05
C LYS A 50 -4.92 17.47 -6.42
N SER A 51 -5.70 16.59 -7.04
CA SER A 51 -6.94 16.06 -6.43
C SER A 51 -6.66 15.15 -5.25
N ALA A 52 -5.67 14.26 -5.35
CA ALA A 52 -5.25 13.38 -4.27
C ALA A 52 -4.65 14.18 -3.10
N ALA A 53 -3.91 15.26 -3.37
CA ALA A 53 -3.45 16.23 -2.35
C ALA A 53 -4.59 16.89 -1.56
N LYS A 54 -5.83 16.83 -2.09
CA LYS A 54 -7.04 17.36 -1.45
C LYS A 54 -7.95 16.23 -0.94
N GLY A 55 -7.48 14.99 -0.91
CA GLY A 55 -8.26 13.81 -0.51
C GLY A 55 -9.39 13.45 -1.48
N ARG A 56 -9.26 13.79 -2.77
CA ARG A 56 -10.29 13.54 -3.79
C ARG A 56 -9.86 12.42 -4.74
N TYR A 57 -10.58 11.30 -4.69
CA TYR A 57 -10.30 10.08 -5.45
C TYR A 57 -11.53 9.64 -6.27
N PRO A 58 -11.86 10.34 -7.37
CA PRO A 58 -13.14 10.18 -8.06
C PRO A 58 -13.33 8.81 -8.73
N GLN A 59 -12.26 8.08 -9.03
CA GLN A 59 -12.33 6.76 -9.67
C GLN A 59 -12.29 5.59 -8.67
N VAL A 60 -11.98 5.84 -7.39
CA VAL A 60 -11.86 4.79 -6.38
C VAL A 60 -13.24 4.31 -5.93
N PRO A 61 -13.54 3.00 -5.85
CA PRO A 61 -14.83 2.54 -5.33
C PRO A 61 -15.17 3.12 -3.96
N LEU A 62 -16.46 3.44 -3.74
CA LEU A 62 -16.93 4.18 -2.57
C LEU A 62 -16.41 3.66 -1.22
N PRO A 63 -16.41 2.35 -0.89
CA PRO A 63 -15.93 1.90 0.42
C PRO A 63 -14.49 2.32 0.71
N TYR A 64 -13.56 2.06 -0.21
CA TYR A 64 -12.16 2.47 -0.04
C TYR A 64 -11.99 3.99 -0.07
N ARG A 65 -12.73 4.68 -0.95
CA ARG A 65 -12.67 6.15 -1.08
C ARG A 65 -13.01 6.86 0.23
N LEU A 66 -13.93 6.31 1.02
CA LEU A 66 -14.34 6.90 2.29
C LEU A 66 -13.25 6.82 3.37
N ASP A 67 -12.31 5.88 3.25
CA ASP A 67 -11.20 5.71 4.19
C ASP A 67 -10.03 6.65 3.90
N MET A 68 -9.88 7.07 2.64
CA MET A 68 -8.71 7.78 2.14
C MET A 68 -8.69 9.26 2.56
N LEU A 69 -7.55 9.70 3.07
CA LEU A 69 -7.25 11.09 3.43
C LEU A 69 -6.31 11.73 2.40
N PRO A 70 -6.08 13.06 2.44
CA PRO A 70 -5.15 13.73 1.54
C PRO A 70 -3.78 13.05 1.45
N ALA A 71 -3.35 12.77 0.23
CA ALA A 71 -2.06 12.14 -0.06
C ALA A 71 -0.90 13.14 0.05
N TYR A 72 0.29 12.63 0.30
CA TYR A 72 1.57 13.35 0.24
C TYR A 72 2.68 12.42 -0.28
N THR A 73 3.87 12.97 -0.52
CA THR A 73 5.04 12.18 -0.94
C THR A 73 6.11 12.12 0.13
N GLN A 74 6.88 11.03 0.11
CA GLN A 74 8.06 10.84 0.93
C GLN A 74 9.14 10.18 0.08
N LEU A 75 10.39 10.63 0.20
CA LEU A 75 11.53 9.96 -0.43
C LEU A 75 11.67 8.54 0.10
N LEU A 76 11.96 7.61 -0.80
CA LEU A 76 12.39 6.28 -0.39
C LEU A 76 13.77 6.37 0.29
N PRO A 77 14.04 5.56 1.34
CA PRO A 77 15.34 5.56 2.01
C PRO A 77 16.49 5.26 1.04
N GLU A 78 17.60 6.00 1.14
CA GLU A 78 18.78 5.88 0.27
C GLU A 78 19.39 4.46 0.24
N ASN A 79 19.16 3.66 1.27
CA ASN A 79 19.66 2.28 1.41
C ASN A 79 18.73 1.20 0.82
N TRP A 80 17.67 1.58 0.09
CA TRP A 80 16.81 0.62 -0.62
C TRP A 80 17.51 -0.07 -1.80
N GLU A 81 18.74 0.34 -2.15
CA GLU A 81 19.52 -0.21 -3.26
C GLU A 81 19.91 -1.69 -3.08
N SER A 82 19.72 -2.30 -1.90
CA SER A 82 20.01 -3.73 -1.68
C SER A 82 19.01 -4.70 -2.34
N ILE A 83 18.03 -4.20 -3.10
CA ILE A 83 16.98 -5.02 -3.75
C ILE A 83 16.96 -4.90 -5.29
N GLY A 84 18.08 -4.43 -5.88
CA GLY A 84 18.34 -4.57 -7.31
C GLY A 84 17.83 -3.43 -8.21
N TYR A 85 17.43 -2.31 -7.60
CA TYR A 85 17.11 -1.07 -8.30
C TYR A 85 17.79 0.13 -7.60
N GLU A 86 18.74 0.78 -8.28
CA GLU A 86 19.35 2.05 -7.88
C GLU A 86 18.28 3.17 -7.98
N LEU A 87 17.49 3.37 -6.92
CA LEU A 87 16.37 4.33 -6.92
C LEU A 87 16.43 5.28 -5.71
N SER A 88 17.63 5.72 -5.35
CA SER A 88 17.94 6.68 -4.28
C SER A 88 17.33 8.09 -4.45
N SER A 89 16.41 8.30 -5.41
CA SER A 89 15.70 9.56 -5.65
C SER A 89 14.18 9.41 -5.86
N ASP A 90 13.62 8.20 -5.78
CA ASP A 90 12.19 8.00 -6.05
C ASP A 90 11.32 8.33 -4.82
N GLU A 91 10.22 9.04 -5.05
CA GLU A 91 9.21 9.35 -4.03
C GLU A 91 8.13 8.27 -4.02
N LYS A 92 7.76 7.78 -2.83
CA LYS A 92 6.50 7.06 -2.64
C LYS A 92 5.36 8.03 -2.36
N ILE A 93 4.20 7.78 -2.97
CA ILE A 93 2.96 8.47 -2.66
C ILE A 93 2.33 7.74 -1.48
N ILE A 94 2.04 8.46 -0.40
CA ILE A 94 1.42 7.93 0.81
C ILE A 94 0.00 8.48 0.91
N ILE A 95 -0.94 7.56 1.14
CA ILE A 95 -2.36 7.84 1.36
C ILE A 95 -2.70 7.38 2.78
N PRO A 96 -2.82 8.30 3.75
CA PRO A 96 -3.30 7.96 5.08
C PRO A 96 -4.74 7.44 5.03
N LEU A 97 -5.05 6.50 5.92
CA LEU A 97 -6.34 5.83 5.99
C LEU A 97 -6.90 5.99 7.41
N LYS A 98 -8.18 6.35 7.53
CA LYS A 98 -8.81 6.59 8.86
C LYS A 98 -9.56 5.38 9.42
N ASN A 99 -10.18 4.58 8.56
CA ASN A 99 -11.03 3.45 8.97
C ASN A 99 -10.67 2.15 8.21
N ALA A 100 -9.52 2.08 7.55
CA ALA A 100 -9.13 0.88 6.82
C ALA A 100 -8.73 -0.24 7.77
N THR A 101 -9.11 -1.48 7.46
CA THR A 101 -8.70 -2.65 8.25
C THR A 101 -8.34 -3.85 7.38
N TYR A 102 -7.50 -4.73 7.93
CA TYR A 102 -7.24 -6.08 7.43
C TYR A 102 -7.29 -7.05 8.59
N LEU A 103 -8.11 -8.11 8.51
CA LEU A 103 -8.31 -9.05 9.62
C LEU A 103 -8.68 -8.36 10.95
N ASN A 104 -9.45 -7.26 10.89
CA ASN A 104 -9.78 -6.38 12.03
C ASN A 104 -8.57 -5.69 12.69
N ILE A 105 -7.46 -5.56 11.96
CA ILE A 105 -6.28 -4.82 12.38
C ILE A 105 -6.28 -3.49 11.60
N PRO A 106 -6.23 -2.33 12.28
CA PRO A 106 -6.21 -1.03 11.63
C PRO A 106 -5.03 -0.88 10.66
N ILE A 107 -5.27 -0.21 9.55
CA ILE A 107 -4.25 0.20 8.59
C ILE A 107 -4.16 1.72 8.68
N LYS A 108 -2.96 2.23 8.95
CA LYS A 108 -2.65 3.65 9.06
C LYS A 108 -2.50 4.31 7.69
N SER A 109 -1.88 3.62 6.73
CA SER A 109 -1.71 4.15 5.38
C SER A 109 -1.51 3.05 4.34
N TYR A 110 -1.84 3.40 3.10
CA TYR A 110 -1.40 2.71 1.90
C TYR A 110 -0.42 3.62 1.16
N ALA A 111 0.73 3.09 0.75
CA ALA A 111 1.71 3.82 -0.03
C ALA A 111 2.13 3.01 -1.25
N PHE A 112 2.57 3.70 -2.30
CA PHE A 112 3.08 3.05 -3.50
C PHE A 112 4.04 3.97 -4.25
N ALA A 113 4.91 3.39 -5.06
CA ALA A 113 5.76 4.12 -6.00
C ALA A 113 5.42 3.64 -7.42
N ASP A 114 5.07 4.62 -8.25
CA ASP A 114 4.67 4.41 -9.65
C ASP A 114 5.52 5.30 -10.55
N ARG A 115 6.11 4.69 -11.58
CA ARG A 115 6.89 5.40 -12.59
C ARG A 115 6.40 5.00 -13.97
N ASN A 116 6.04 5.99 -14.79
CA ASN A 116 5.54 5.77 -16.15
C ASN A 116 4.34 4.80 -16.24
N GLY A 117 3.46 4.80 -15.23
CA GLY A 117 2.31 3.89 -15.18
C GLY A 117 2.67 2.45 -14.81
N PHE A 118 3.89 2.23 -14.32
CA PHE A 118 4.35 0.98 -13.75
C PHE A 118 4.58 1.15 -12.25
N THR A 119 3.74 0.48 -11.46
CA THR A 119 3.88 0.40 -10.01
C THR A 119 4.86 -0.70 -9.69
N TRP A 120 5.94 -0.35 -9.00
CA TRP A 120 7.02 -1.27 -8.68
C TRP A 120 7.17 -1.51 -7.17
N TYR A 121 6.46 -0.72 -6.36
CA TYR A 121 6.43 -0.82 -4.91
C TYR A 121 5.04 -0.44 -4.38
N SER A 122 4.54 -1.21 -3.43
CA SER A 122 3.37 -0.91 -2.61
C SER A 122 3.63 -1.30 -1.16
N GLU A 123 3.01 -0.58 -0.22
CA GLU A 123 3.19 -0.75 1.22
C GLU A 123 1.88 -0.48 1.96
N PHE A 124 1.57 -1.35 2.92
CA PHE A 124 0.60 -1.10 3.97
C PHE A 124 1.31 -0.88 5.29
N ASN A 125 1.01 0.25 5.95
CA ASN A 125 1.49 0.54 7.30
C ASN A 125 0.36 0.25 8.29
N PHE A 126 0.60 -0.67 9.23
CA PHE A 126 -0.35 -1.06 10.28
C PHE A 126 -0.16 -0.30 11.59
N GLY A 127 0.83 0.60 11.66
CA GLY A 127 1.21 1.32 12.86
C GLY A 127 1.85 0.40 13.90
N HIS A 128 1.77 0.81 15.16
CA HIS A 128 2.23 0.00 16.28
C HIS A 128 1.23 -1.12 16.57
N LEU A 129 1.69 -2.36 16.54
CA LEU A 129 0.87 -3.53 16.76
C LEU A 129 1.22 -4.24 18.07
N SER A 130 0.21 -4.83 18.70
CA SER A 130 0.44 -5.75 19.81
C SER A 130 1.05 -7.07 19.32
N ASN A 131 1.72 -7.80 20.20
CA ASN A 131 2.30 -9.11 19.87
C ASN A 131 1.26 -10.10 19.30
N ASP A 132 0.01 -10.03 19.75
CA ASP A 132 -1.06 -10.91 19.25
C ASP A 132 -1.50 -10.51 17.84
N GLN A 133 -1.55 -9.21 17.54
CA GLN A 133 -1.83 -8.71 16.19
C GLN A 133 -0.70 -9.09 15.22
N ILE A 134 0.57 -8.94 15.64
CA ILE A 134 1.73 -9.36 14.87
C ILE A 134 1.65 -10.86 14.56
N LYS A 135 1.47 -11.71 15.57
CA LYS A 135 1.31 -13.17 15.39
C LYS A 135 0.17 -13.52 14.44
N LYS A 136 -0.97 -12.83 14.54
CA LYS A 136 -2.14 -13.05 13.68
C LYS A 136 -1.84 -12.68 12.22
N LEU A 137 -1.20 -11.54 11.97
CA LEU A 137 -0.80 -11.11 10.63
C LEU A 137 0.23 -12.07 10.04
N THR A 138 1.36 -12.26 10.70
CA THR A 138 2.45 -13.11 10.21
C THR A 138 1.96 -14.53 9.93
N ARG A 139 1.14 -15.12 10.81
CA ARG A 139 0.57 -16.46 10.56
C ARG A 139 -0.35 -16.50 9.35
N THR A 140 -1.14 -15.45 9.12
CA THR A 140 -2.05 -15.41 7.97
C THR A 140 -1.30 -15.20 6.68
N LEU A 141 -0.34 -14.27 6.67
CA LEU A 141 0.44 -13.91 5.48
C LEU A 141 1.41 -15.04 5.08
N ASN A 142 2.11 -15.67 6.03
CA ASN A 142 2.99 -16.81 5.73
C ASN A 142 2.23 -18.03 5.17
N LYS A 143 0.94 -18.20 5.47
CA LYS A 143 0.12 -19.25 4.87
C LYS A 143 -0.28 -18.96 3.43
N LYS A 144 -0.25 -17.68 3.04
CA LYS A 144 -0.61 -17.20 1.70
C LYS A 144 0.61 -17.05 0.80
N GLN A 145 1.79 -16.93 1.39
CA GLN A 145 3.06 -16.81 0.68
C GLN A 145 3.41 -18.14 0.00
N ASP A 146 3.58 -18.10 -1.32
CA ASP A 146 4.22 -19.16 -2.10
C ASP A 146 5.73 -18.88 -2.22
N ASP A 147 6.56 -19.88 -2.51
CA ASP A 147 8.04 -19.80 -2.46
C ASP A 147 8.67 -18.73 -3.41
N TRP A 148 7.87 -18.09 -4.26
CA TRP A 148 8.27 -17.03 -5.19
C TRP A 148 7.76 -15.63 -4.84
N ASP A 149 7.04 -15.45 -3.73
CA ASP A 149 6.37 -14.19 -3.41
C ASP A 149 7.32 -13.14 -2.78
N THR A 150 7.35 -11.95 -3.39
CA THR A 150 8.15 -10.78 -3.00
C THR A 150 7.45 -9.86 -1.98
N THR A 151 6.45 -10.40 -1.25
CA THR A 151 5.87 -9.72 -0.09
C THR A 151 6.79 -9.87 1.11
N THR A 152 6.99 -8.80 1.87
CA THR A 152 7.88 -8.82 3.03
C THR A 152 7.26 -8.03 4.18
N LEU A 153 7.54 -8.51 5.38
CA LEU A 153 7.13 -7.89 6.64
C LEU A 153 8.35 -7.28 7.31
N ASP A 154 8.24 -6.03 7.74
CA ASP A 154 9.33 -5.32 8.43
C ASP A 154 8.79 -4.27 9.39
N TRP A 155 9.71 -3.62 10.11
CA TRP A 155 9.46 -2.50 10.99
C TRP A 155 10.17 -1.26 10.46
N ASN A 156 9.49 -0.12 10.46
CA ASN A 156 10.19 1.14 10.22
C ASN A 156 10.97 1.60 11.46
N SER A 157 11.73 2.69 11.32
CA SER A 157 12.51 3.29 12.41
C SER A 157 11.67 3.70 13.63
N ASP A 158 10.38 3.94 13.42
CA ASP A 158 9.44 4.34 14.45
C ASP A 158 8.79 3.13 15.14
N GLY A 159 9.16 1.90 14.77
CA GLY A 159 8.60 0.66 15.31
C GLY A 159 7.23 0.28 14.75
N GLU A 160 6.80 0.92 13.67
CA GLU A 160 5.54 0.60 12.99
C GLU A 160 5.70 -0.62 12.08
N PHE A 161 4.68 -1.45 12.06
CA PHE A 161 4.67 -2.69 11.30
C PHE A 161 4.24 -2.45 9.85
N LEU A 162 5.06 -2.89 8.91
CA LEU A 162 4.88 -2.69 7.48
C LEU A 162 4.70 -4.03 6.76
N LEU A 163 3.81 -4.05 5.78
CA LEU A 163 3.73 -5.08 4.75
C LEU A 163 4.01 -4.41 3.42
N TYR A 164 5.07 -4.81 2.74
CA TYR A 164 5.42 -4.26 1.44
C TYR A 164 5.49 -5.35 0.39
N CYS A 165 5.18 -4.96 -0.83
CA CYS A 165 5.28 -5.75 -2.03
C CYS A 165 6.09 -4.95 -3.03
N HIS A 166 7.17 -5.53 -3.52
CA HIS A 166 8.06 -4.88 -4.46
C HIS A 166 8.57 -5.88 -5.49
N ILE A 167 8.97 -5.38 -6.65
CA ILE A 167 9.63 -6.23 -7.66
C ILE A 167 11.11 -6.26 -7.32
N VAL A 168 11.62 -7.44 -6.97
CA VAL A 168 13.07 -7.71 -6.90
C VAL A 168 13.52 -8.02 -8.32
N ASN A 169 14.59 -7.41 -8.78
CA ASN A 169 15.12 -7.67 -10.12
C ASN A 169 15.52 -9.16 -10.20
N VAL A 170 14.75 -9.97 -10.94
CA VAL A 170 15.13 -11.34 -11.26
C VAL A 170 16.14 -11.22 -12.40
N GLY A 171 17.42 -11.36 -12.05
CA GLY A 171 18.52 -11.33 -13.03
C GLY A 171 18.39 -12.37 -14.13
#